data_AF-A0A3D2MKS7-F1
#
_entry.id   AF-A0A3D2MKS7-F1
#
_cell.length_a   1.000
_cell.length_b   1.000
_cell.length_c   1.000
_cell.angle_alpha   90.00
_cell.angle_beta   90.00
_cell.angle_gamma   90.00
#
_symmetry.space_group_name_H-M   'P 1'
#
loop_
_entity.id
_entity.type
_entity.pdbx_description
1 polymer ?
#
loop_
_entity_poly.entity_id
_entity_poly.type
_entity_poly.pdbx_seq_one_letter_code
_entity_poly.pdbx_strand_id
1 'polypeptide(L)' 'MPHEKYILVVDDEPGIQDFIRRNLELRSFKVLLADNGLEALA' A
#
# COMPACT_ATOMS: atom_id res chain seq x y z
N MET A 1 12.61 6.22 -18.32
CA MET A 1 12.86 5.84 -16.92
C MET A 1 11.99 4.63 -16.62
N PRO A 2 12.50 3.54 -16.04
CA PRO A 2 11.60 2.48 -15.58
C PRO A 2 10.64 3.08 -14.55
N HIS A 3 9.33 2.95 -14.79
CA HIS A 3 8.31 3.40 -13.84
C HIS A 3 8.31 2.42 -12.67
N GLU A 4 8.66 2.89 -11.47
CA GLU A 4 8.43 2.11 -10.26
C GLU A 4 6.91 1.84 -10.12
N LYS A 5 6.54 0.58 -9.90
CA LYS A 5 5.14 0.18 -9.75
C LYS A 5 4.72 0.35 -8.30
N TYR A 6 3.98 1.43 -8.04
CA TYR A 6 3.38 1.70 -6.74
C TYR A 6 1.99 1.08 -6.63
N ILE A 7 1.65 0.60 -5.44
CA ILE A 7 0.32 0.12 -5.07
C ILE A 7 -0.10 0.85 -3.79
N LEU A 8 -1.27 1.48 -3.80
CA LEU A 8 -1.89 2.06 -2.61
C LEU A 8 -2.88 1.06 -2.02
N VAL A 9 -2.77 0.79 -0.72
CA VAL A 9 -3.70 -0.03 0.05
C VAL A 9 -4.43 0.88 1.01
N VAL A 10 -5.76 0.87 0.95
CA VAL A 10 -6.64 1.69 1.79
C VAL A 10 -7.53 0.75 2.59
N ASP A 11 -7.32 0.71 3.90
CA ASP A 11 -8.06 -0.16 4.82
C ASP A 11 -7.97 0.42 6.24
N ASP A 12 -9.03 0.40 7.04
CA ASP A 12 -9.03 0.97 8.39
C ASP A 12 -8.49 0.01 9.46
N GLU A 13 -8.18 -1.23 9.10
CA GLU A 13 -7.58 -2.22 9.98
C GLU A 13 -6.05 -2.33 9.76
N PRO A 14 -5.22 -1.88 10.72
CA PRO A 14 -3.75 -1.89 10.57
C PRO A 14 -3.18 -3.29 10.32
N GLY A 15 -3.81 -4.33 10.87
CA GLY A 15 -3.39 -5.72 10.66
C GLY A 15 -3.53 -6.17 9.20
N ILE A 16 -4.59 -5.74 8.52
CA ILE A 16 -4.84 -6.04 7.11
C ILE A 16 -3.84 -5.30 6.23
N GLN A 17 -3.65 -4.00 6.48
CA GLN A 17 -2.65 -3.20 5.75
C GLN A 17 -1.25 -3.83 5.82
N ASP A 18 -0.81 -4.21 7.02
CA ASP A 18 0.52 -4.78 7.22
C ASP A 18 0.67 -6.15 6.54
N PHE A 19 -0.37 -6.98 6.60
CA PHE A 19 -0.39 -8.26 5.89
C PHE A 19 -0.27 -8.05 4.38
N ILE A 20 -1.08 -7.16 3.79
CA ILE A 20 -1.07 -6.89 2.34
C ILE A 20 0.26 -6.29 1.91
N ARG A 21 0.78 -5.29 2.65
CA ARG A 21 2.07 -4.65 2.38
C ARG A 21 3.19 -5.66 2.27
N ARG A 22 3.35 -6.54 3.29
CA ARG A 22 4.41 -7.57 3.30
C ARG A 22 4.31 -8.49 2.08
N ASN A 23 3.10 -8.91 1.71
CA ASN A 23 2.89 -9.78 0.55
C ASN A 23 3.25 -9.10 -0.78
N LEU A 24 2.95 -7.80 -0.93
CA LEU A 24 3.25 -7.03 -2.13
C LEU A 24 4.72 -6.62 -2.23
N GLU A 25 5.35 -6.25 -1.12
CA GLU A 25 6.78 -5.93 -1.07
C GLU A 25 7.66 -7.15 -1.41
N LEU A 26 7.27 -8.36 -0.98
CA LEU A 26 7.91 -9.62 -1.40
C LEU A 26 7.90 -9.82 -2.92
N ARG A 27 6.94 -9.21 -3.62
CA ARG A 27 6.80 -9.24 -5.08
C ARG A 27 7.45 -8.03 -5.75
N SER A 28 8.29 -7.29 -5.02
CA SER A 28 9.02 -6.11 -5.49
C SER A 28 8.14 -4.92 -5.90
N PHE A 29 6.92 -4.82 -5.34
CA PHE A 29 6.12 -3.60 -5.43
C PHE A 29 6.52 -2.59 -4.37
N LYS A 30 6.35 -1.30 -4.68
CA LYS A 30 6.38 -0.24 -3.68
C LYS A 30 4.97 -0.05 -3.15
N VAL A 31 4.77 -0.12 -1.84
CA VAL A 31 3.44 -0.05 -1.24
C VAL A 31 3.29 1.25 -0.47
N LEU A 32 2.17 1.92 -0.66
CA LEU A 32 1.69 3.05 0.12
C LEU A 32 0.48 2.58 0.92
N LEU A 33 0.37 3.06 2.16
CA LEU A 33 -0.73 2.74 3.06
C LEU A 33 -1.53 4.00 3.35
N ALA A 34 -2.83 3.83 3.56
CA ALA A 34 -3.73 4.88 4.03
C ALA A 34 -4.83 4.27 4.89
N ASP A 35 -5.10 4.87 6.05
CA ASP A 35 -6.11 4.39 7.00
C ASP A 35 -7.53 4.79 6.60
N ASN A 36 -7.68 5.68 5.60
CA ASN A 36 -8.96 6.18 5.13
C ASN A 36 -8.87 6.80 3.73
N GLY A 37 -10.04 7.13 3.17
CA GLY A 37 -10.13 7.70 1.82
C GLY A 37 -9.57 9.12 1.65
N LEU A 38 -9.45 9.92 2.71
CA LEU A 38 -8.84 11.25 2.62
C LEU A 38 -7.31 11.13 2.58
N GLU A 39 -6.74 10.29 3.43
CA GLU A 39 -5.31 9.98 3.42
C GLU A 39 -4.89 9.34 2.09
N ALA A 40 -5.75 8.51 1.49
CA ALA A 40 -5.52 7.91 0.18
C ALA A 40 -5.40 8.91 -0.99
N LEU A 41 -5.89 10.14 -0.81
CA LEU A 41 -5.89 11.19 -1.82
C LEU A 41 -4.81 12.26 -1.60
N ALA A 42 -4.12 12.25 -0.46
CA ALA A 42 -3.09 13.22 -0.08
C ALA A 42 -1.75 12.93 -0.76
#